data_AF-A0A931YPA6-F1
#
_entry.id   AF-A0A931YPA6-F1
#
_cell.length_a   1.000
_cell.length_b   1.000
_cell.length_c   1.000
_cell.angle_alpha   90.00
_cell.angle_beta   90.00
_cell.angle_gamma   90.00
#
_symmetry.space_group_name_H-M   'P 1'
#
loop_
_entity.id
_entity.type
_entity.pdbx_description
1 polymer ?
#
loop_
_entity_poly.entity_id
_entity_poly.type
_entity_poly.pdbx_seq_one_letter_code
_entity_poly.pdbx_strand_id
1 'polypeptide(L)'
;MPLLNNLKSWYKGWDGELTVKLIQWRYLDKKTYHVFNNVTLPNLSGGTTQIDHIIVSVYGIFVVETKNLNGWIYGNEKDTKWTQVFFSKKYPFQNPLRQNHKHIKTISEILKIPENKFHSVIMFIGDCELKTKMPENILLKGYTKYIKSKTENILTEKEVLSIIEGITAYKLPSSFETKRKHINHVKDIKENKSKIYY
;
A
#
# COMPACT_ATOMS: atom_id res chain seq x y z
N MET A 1 10.88 21.59 -23.48
CA MET A 1 11.12 21.36 -22.03
C MET A 1 9.88 20.75 -21.37
N PRO A 2 9.82 19.43 -21.13
CA PRO A 2 8.70 18.78 -20.44
C PRO A 2 9.11 18.10 -19.11
N LEU A 3 9.89 18.78 -18.26
CA LEU A 3 10.36 18.23 -16.98
C LEU A 3 9.56 18.69 -15.75
N LEU A 4 8.60 19.60 -15.90
CA LEU A 4 7.93 20.23 -14.75
C LEU A 4 6.57 19.64 -14.34
N ASN A 5 6.00 18.68 -15.08
CA ASN A 5 4.66 18.15 -14.77
C ASN A 5 4.60 16.92 -13.84
N ASN A 6 5.72 16.28 -13.52
CA ASN A 6 5.74 15.10 -12.64
C ASN A 6 5.87 15.42 -11.14
N LEU A 7 6.12 16.68 -10.76
CA LEU A 7 6.20 17.12 -9.36
C LEU A 7 4.83 17.38 -8.73
N LYS A 8 3.78 17.60 -9.53
CA LYS A 8 2.41 17.87 -9.05
C LYS A 8 1.71 16.65 -8.45
N SER A 9 2.17 15.44 -8.77
CA SER A 9 1.68 14.18 -8.17
C SER A 9 2.11 14.00 -6.71
N TRP A 10 3.14 14.71 -6.26
CA TRP A 10 3.83 14.41 -5.01
C TRP A 10 3.36 15.27 -3.83
N TYR A 11 2.79 16.45 -4.09
CA TYR A 11 2.24 17.33 -3.05
C TYR A 11 0.86 16.90 -2.51
N LYS A 12 0.21 15.87 -3.08
CA LYS A 12 -1.13 15.40 -2.67
C LYS A 12 -1.16 14.08 -1.87
N GLY A 13 -0.02 13.44 -1.63
CA GLY A 13 0.03 12.18 -0.86
C GLY A 13 -0.16 12.35 0.66
N TRP A 14 0.18 13.52 1.20
CA TRP A 14 0.27 13.72 2.65
C TRP A 14 -1.11 13.75 3.35
N ASP A 15 -2.12 14.37 2.74
CA ASP A 15 -3.46 14.53 3.34
C ASP A 15 -4.23 13.20 3.42
N GLY A 16 -4.06 12.33 2.41
CA GLY A 16 -4.67 11.00 2.37
C GLY A 16 -4.11 10.08 3.45
N GLU A 17 -2.77 9.99 3.54
CA GLU A 17 -2.10 9.22 4.58
C GLU A 17 -2.47 9.69 6.00
N LEU A 18 -2.58 11.01 6.21
CA LEU A 18 -2.96 11.59 7.51
C LEU A 18 -4.38 11.17 7.90
N THR A 19 -5.31 11.15 6.95
CA THR A 19 -6.70 10.75 7.18
C THR A 19 -6.81 9.29 7.63
N VAL A 20 -6.13 8.37 6.94
CA VAL A 20 -6.15 6.94 7.32
C VAL A 20 -5.40 6.69 8.63
N LYS A 21 -4.33 7.43 8.94
CA LYS A 21 -3.66 7.37 10.26
C LYS A 21 -4.60 7.79 11.39
N LEU A 22 -5.34 8.89 11.22
CA LEU A 22 -6.30 9.37 12.22
C LEU A 22 -7.45 8.38 12.45
N ILE A 23 -7.97 7.79 11.37
CA ILE A 23 -9.02 6.76 11.45
C ILE A 23 -8.50 5.51 12.18
N GLN A 24 -7.30 5.03 11.85
CA GLN A 24 -6.68 3.89 12.53
C GLN A 24 -6.51 4.16 14.02
N TRP A 25 -5.89 5.29 14.37
CA TRP A 25 -5.65 5.69 15.75
C TRP A 25 -6.94 5.80 16.58
N ARG A 26 -8.03 6.26 15.97
CA ARG A 26 -9.33 6.43 16.65
C ARG A 26 -10.04 5.10 16.87
N TYR A 27 -10.01 4.21 15.88
CA TYR A 27 -10.97 3.10 15.82
C TYR A 27 -10.33 1.72 15.97
N LEU A 28 -9.01 1.57 15.88
CA LEU A 28 -8.34 0.29 16.13
C LEU A 28 -7.75 0.29 17.53
N ASP A 29 -8.16 -0.67 18.35
CA ASP A 29 -7.63 -0.83 19.71
C ASP A 29 -6.14 -1.21 19.65
N LYS A 30 -5.31 -0.45 20.37
CA LYS A 30 -3.85 -0.57 20.31
C LYS A 30 -3.29 -1.81 21.00
N LYS A 31 -4.09 -2.51 21.83
CA LYS A 31 -3.69 -3.78 22.44
C LYS A 31 -3.82 -4.92 21.45
N THR A 32 -4.75 -4.83 20.50
CA THR A 32 -4.98 -5.86 19.49
C THR A 32 -4.35 -5.55 18.13
N TYR A 33 -4.35 -4.27 17.72
CA TYR A 33 -3.91 -3.84 16.39
C TYR A 33 -2.67 -2.93 16.49
N HIS A 34 -1.54 -3.45 16.03
CA HIS A 34 -0.27 -2.75 16.04
C HIS A 34 0.01 -2.14 14.66
N VAL A 35 -0.03 -0.82 14.59
CA VAL A 35 0.03 -0.07 13.32
C VAL A 35 1.43 0.46 13.04
N PHE A 36 1.97 0.13 11.88
CA PHE A 36 3.18 0.71 11.31
C PHE A 36 2.82 1.55 10.08
N ASN A 37 3.24 2.80 10.10
CA ASN A 37 2.98 3.75 9.02
C ASN A 37 4.26 4.04 8.23
N ASN A 38 4.10 4.23 6.92
CA ASN A 38 5.13 4.64 5.97
C ASN A 38 6.40 3.80 6.14
N VAL A 39 6.24 2.48 5.99
CA VAL A 39 7.32 1.51 6.19
C VAL A 39 8.08 1.34 4.88
N THR A 40 9.37 1.66 4.90
CA THR A 40 10.26 1.32 3.78
C THR A 40 11.05 0.08 4.14
N LEU A 41 10.91 -0.98 3.34
CA LEU A 41 11.63 -2.25 3.50
C LEU A 41 12.60 -2.44 2.32
N PRO A 42 13.74 -3.11 2.52
CA PRO A 42 14.56 -3.59 1.42
C PRO A 42 13.76 -4.63 0.60
N ASN A 43 14.04 -4.75 -0.69
CA ASN A 43 13.54 -5.86 -1.49
C ASN A 43 14.68 -6.88 -1.69
N LEU A 44 14.40 -8.17 -1.54
CA LEU A 44 15.39 -9.23 -1.74
C LEU A 44 15.95 -9.27 -3.18
N SER A 45 15.19 -8.79 -4.17
CA SER A 45 15.66 -8.65 -5.56
C SER A 45 16.47 -7.37 -5.82
N GLY A 46 16.83 -6.62 -4.78
CA GLY A 46 17.45 -5.31 -4.87
C GLY A 46 16.43 -4.16 -4.85
N GLY A 47 16.84 -3.02 -4.28
CA GLY A 47 15.99 -1.83 -4.13
C GLY A 47 15.19 -1.81 -2.83
N THR A 48 14.09 -1.05 -2.81
CA THR A 48 13.22 -0.86 -1.65
C THR A 48 11.76 -0.81 -2.05
N THR A 49 10.88 -1.19 -1.13
CA THR A 49 9.44 -1.05 -1.25
C THR A 49 8.93 -0.14 -0.13
N GLN A 50 8.09 0.83 -0.46
CA GLN A 50 7.41 1.68 0.52
C GLN A 50 5.97 1.18 0.66
N ILE A 51 5.54 0.99 1.90
CA ILE A 51 4.23 0.44 2.27
C ILE A 51 3.54 1.48 3.15
N ASP A 52 2.33 1.89 2.77
CA ASP A 52 1.63 2.99 3.46
C ASP A 52 1.28 2.59 4.89
N HIS A 53 0.64 1.44 5.07
CA HIS A 53 0.34 0.91 6.39
C HIS A 53 0.49 -0.61 6.47
N ILE A 54 1.06 -1.08 7.58
CA ILE A 54 1.04 -2.47 8.00
C ILE A 54 0.36 -2.53 9.36
N ILE A 55 -0.66 -3.37 9.51
CA ILE A 55 -1.34 -3.58 10.78
C ILE A 55 -1.16 -5.04 11.17
N VAL A 56 -0.58 -5.28 12.34
CA VAL A 56 -0.34 -6.62 12.87
C VAL A 56 -1.33 -6.88 14.01
N SER A 57 -2.00 -8.02 13.97
CA SER A 57 -2.91 -8.48 15.02
C SER A 57 -2.97 -10.01 15.03
N VAL A 58 -3.61 -10.59 16.05
CA VAL A 58 -3.92 -12.04 16.08
C VAL A 58 -4.78 -12.50 14.91
N TYR A 59 -5.51 -11.58 14.26
CA TYR A 59 -6.36 -11.85 13.09
C TYR A 59 -5.61 -11.80 11.74
N GLY A 60 -4.30 -11.53 11.77
CA GLY A 60 -3.44 -11.46 10.59
C GLY A 60 -2.71 -10.15 10.42
N ILE A 61 -2.01 -10.06 9.29
CA ILE A 61 -1.21 -8.90 8.86
C ILE A 61 -1.95 -8.17 7.73
N PHE A 62 -2.50 -7.00 8.01
CA PHE A 62 -3.17 -6.19 7.00
C PHE A 62 -2.15 -5.28 6.34
N VAL A 63 -1.98 -5.43 5.02
CA VAL A 63 -1.14 -4.55 4.21
C VAL A 63 -2.06 -3.62 3.44
N VAL A 64 -1.91 -2.32 3.68
CA VAL A 64 -2.87 -1.31 3.23
C VAL A 64 -2.18 -0.41 2.22
N GLU A 65 -2.74 -0.36 1.02
CA GLU A 65 -2.35 0.59 -0.03
C GLU A 65 -3.40 1.70 -0.11
N THR A 66 -2.96 2.95 0.01
CA THR A 66 -3.83 4.13 -0.05
C THR A 66 -3.72 4.81 -1.41
N LYS A 67 -4.88 5.09 -2.03
CA LYS A 67 -4.95 5.88 -3.28
C LYS A 67 -5.73 7.16 -3.04
N ASN A 68 -5.06 8.30 -3.10
CA ASN A 68 -5.70 9.61 -3.05
C ASN A 68 -6.10 10.08 -4.45
N LEU A 69 -7.32 9.75 -4.91
CA LEU A 69 -7.78 10.00 -6.28
C LEU A 69 -9.23 10.50 -6.28
N ASN A 70 -9.56 11.33 -7.28
CA ASN A 70 -10.90 11.82 -7.55
C ASN A 70 -11.39 11.36 -8.94
N GLY A 71 -12.69 11.45 -9.20
CA GLY A 71 -13.29 11.12 -10.48
C GLY A 71 -13.58 9.63 -10.64
N TRP A 72 -13.54 9.11 -11.87
CA TRP A 72 -13.92 7.72 -12.13
C TRP A 72 -12.71 6.81 -12.22
N ILE A 73 -12.78 5.66 -11.57
CA ILE A 73 -11.73 4.66 -11.58
C ILE A 73 -12.21 3.42 -12.34
N TYR A 74 -11.45 3.04 -13.37
CA TYR A 74 -11.69 1.87 -14.20
C TYR A 74 -10.54 0.89 -14.07
N GLY A 75 -10.86 -0.39 -13.91
CA GLY A 75 -9.87 -1.47 -13.97
C GLY A 75 -10.41 -2.78 -13.41
N ASN A 76 -9.75 -3.87 -13.75
CA ASN A 76 -10.07 -5.20 -13.24
C ASN A 76 -8.88 -5.77 -12.47
N GLU A 77 -9.14 -6.82 -11.68
CA GLU A 77 -8.11 -7.46 -10.83
C GLU A 77 -6.88 -7.90 -11.61
N LYS A 78 -7.07 -8.46 -12.81
CA LYS A 78 -6.00 -9.03 -13.63
C LYS A 78 -5.18 -7.97 -14.37
N ASP A 79 -5.73 -6.76 -14.54
CA ASP A 79 -5.09 -5.71 -15.33
C ASP A 79 -3.78 -5.26 -14.70
N THR A 80 -2.78 -4.96 -15.53
CA THR A 80 -1.49 -4.45 -15.04
C THR A 80 -1.58 -3.00 -14.59
N LYS A 81 -2.46 -2.22 -15.22
CA LYS A 81 -2.74 -0.81 -14.94
C LYS A 81 -4.24 -0.58 -14.90
N TRP A 82 -4.63 0.36 -14.06
CA TRP A 82 -5.97 0.91 -14.00
C TRP A 82 -5.97 2.33 -14.57
N THR A 83 -7.15 2.89 -14.83
CA THR A 83 -7.29 4.22 -15.40
C THR A 83 -8.19 5.08 -14.53
N GLN A 84 -7.69 6.24 -14.15
CA GLN A 84 -8.49 7.32 -13.57
C GLN A 84 -8.99 8.23 -14.70
N VAL A 85 -10.25 8.63 -14.66
CA VAL A 85 -10.82 9.69 -15.51
C VAL A 85 -11.18 10.87 -14.63
N PHE A 86 -10.57 12.03 -14.89
CA PHE A 86 -10.76 13.26 -14.13
C PHE A 86 -10.77 14.47 -15.06
N PHE A 87 -11.81 15.31 -15.01
CA PHE A 87 -12.06 16.42 -15.94
C PHE A 87 -11.80 16.05 -17.42
N SER A 88 -12.42 14.94 -17.86
CA SER A 88 -12.33 14.40 -19.23
C SER A 88 -10.94 13.89 -19.66
N LYS A 89 -9.95 13.89 -18.78
CA LYS A 89 -8.61 13.34 -19.04
C LYS A 89 -8.45 11.95 -18.42
N LYS A 90 -7.73 11.07 -19.13
CA LYS A 90 -7.42 9.71 -18.68
C LYS A 90 -5.99 9.63 -18.15
N TYR A 91 -5.84 9.06 -16.96
CA TYR A 91 -4.57 8.90 -16.27
C TYR A 91 -4.37 7.43 -15.91
N PRO A 92 -3.54 6.68 -16.66
CA PRO A 92 -3.24 5.30 -16.30
C PRO A 92 -2.31 5.27 -15.08
N PHE A 93 -2.59 4.38 -14.13
CA PHE A 93 -1.78 4.14 -12.95
C PHE A 93 -1.62 2.64 -12.69
N GLN A 94 -0.62 2.25 -11.90
CA GLN A 94 -0.40 0.84 -11.58
C GLN A 94 -1.61 0.28 -10.82
N ASN A 95 -2.04 -0.94 -11.17
CA ASN A 95 -3.11 -1.61 -10.43
C ASN A 95 -2.71 -1.74 -8.94
N PRO A 96 -3.52 -1.18 -8.01
CA PRO A 96 -3.20 -1.15 -6.59
C PRO A 96 -3.19 -2.54 -5.96
N LEU A 97 -4.03 -3.48 -6.43
CA LEU A 97 -4.01 -4.86 -5.93
C LEU A 97 -2.66 -5.54 -6.21
N ARG A 98 -2.14 -5.35 -7.43
CA ARG A 98 -0.85 -5.91 -7.83
C ARG A 98 0.32 -5.24 -7.13
N GLN A 99 0.20 -3.94 -6.85
CA GLN A 99 1.17 -3.23 -6.03
C GLN A 99 1.19 -3.80 -4.61
N ASN A 100 0.03 -3.93 -3.99
CA ASN A 100 -0.09 -4.41 -2.62
C ASN A 100 0.31 -5.89 -2.46
N HIS A 101 0.05 -6.73 -3.45
CA HIS A 101 0.58 -8.10 -3.50
C HIS A 101 2.11 -8.12 -3.46
N LYS A 102 2.80 -7.19 -4.12
CA LYS A 102 4.27 -7.10 -4.03
C LYS A 102 4.71 -6.70 -2.62
N HIS A 103 3.99 -5.79 -1.97
CA HIS A 103 4.25 -5.43 -0.58
C HIS A 103 4.11 -6.64 0.35
N ILE A 104 3.02 -7.41 0.22
CA ILE A 104 2.80 -8.67 0.94
C ILE A 104 3.96 -9.63 0.70
N LYS A 105 4.30 -9.88 -0.57
CA LYS A 105 5.39 -10.79 -0.93
C LYS A 105 6.73 -10.36 -0.30
N THR A 106 7.05 -9.06 -0.32
CA THR A 106 8.27 -8.55 0.32
C THR A 106 8.28 -8.81 1.83
N ILE A 107 7.17 -8.56 2.54
CA ILE A 107 7.10 -8.82 3.99
C ILE A 107 7.17 -10.33 4.26
N SER A 108 6.42 -11.13 3.49
CA SER A 108 6.39 -12.59 3.57
C SER A 108 7.78 -13.18 3.43
N GLU A 109 8.56 -12.74 2.44
CA GLU A 109 9.89 -13.28 2.20
C GLU A 109 10.90 -12.86 3.27
N ILE A 110 10.89 -11.58 3.69
CA ILE A 110 11.82 -11.05 4.70
C ILE A 110 11.58 -11.69 6.06
N LEU A 111 10.32 -11.82 6.46
CA LEU A 111 9.94 -12.35 7.77
C LEU A 111 9.68 -13.86 7.77
N LYS A 112 9.75 -14.51 6.59
CA LYS A 112 9.46 -15.93 6.37
C LYS A 112 8.06 -16.34 6.85
N ILE A 113 7.07 -15.49 6.61
CA ILE A 113 5.67 -15.71 7.00
C ILE A 113 4.88 -16.17 5.77
N PRO A 114 4.04 -17.21 5.86
CA PRO A 114 3.24 -17.64 4.73
C PRO A 114 2.19 -16.58 4.34
N GLU A 115 1.98 -16.38 3.04
CA GLU A 115 1.10 -15.33 2.50
C GLU A 115 -0.37 -15.45 2.97
N ASN A 116 -0.82 -16.64 3.40
CA ASN A 116 -2.16 -16.86 3.96
C ASN A 116 -2.42 -16.16 5.31
N LYS A 117 -1.38 -15.61 5.96
CA LYS A 117 -1.50 -14.78 7.17
C LYS A 117 -1.77 -13.31 6.86
N PHE A 118 -1.79 -12.93 5.58
CA PHE A 118 -1.92 -11.54 5.14
C PHE A 118 -3.31 -11.24 4.60
N HIS A 119 -3.77 -10.02 4.85
CA HIS A 119 -4.96 -9.44 4.25
C HIS A 119 -4.55 -8.23 3.40
N SER A 120 -4.79 -8.30 2.09
CA SER A 120 -4.60 -7.15 1.20
C SER A 120 -5.77 -6.18 1.36
N VAL A 121 -5.50 -4.90 1.59
CA VAL A 121 -6.54 -3.85 1.72
C VAL A 121 -6.17 -2.66 0.83
N ILE A 122 -7.07 -2.26 -0.06
CA ILE A 122 -6.91 -1.06 -0.89
C ILE A 122 -7.90 0.00 -0.42
N MET A 123 -7.41 1.15 0.03
CA MET A 123 -8.24 2.27 0.47
C MET A 123 -8.12 3.44 -0.51
N PHE A 124 -9.22 3.76 -1.19
CA PHE A 124 -9.33 4.99 -1.96
C PHE A 124 -9.83 6.10 -1.06
N ILE A 125 -9.08 7.20 -0.98
CA ILE A 125 -9.42 8.39 -0.22
C ILE A 125 -9.60 9.51 -1.23
N GLY A 126 -10.72 10.21 -1.20
CA GLY A 126 -11.06 11.21 -2.21
C GLY A 126 -12.45 10.98 -2.78
N ASP A 127 -12.86 11.92 -3.61
CA ASP A 127 -14.17 11.89 -4.26
C ASP A 127 -14.08 11.11 -5.56
N CYS A 128 -14.02 9.79 -5.44
CA CYS A 128 -13.98 8.89 -6.59
C CYS A 128 -15.07 7.83 -6.58
N GLU A 129 -15.39 7.34 -7.77
CA GLU A 129 -16.34 6.26 -8.00
C GLU A 129 -15.66 5.11 -8.76
N LEU A 130 -15.82 3.90 -8.26
CA LEU A 130 -15.35 2.68 -8.94
C LEU A 130 -16.37 2.31 -10.02
N LYS A 131 -15.96 2.35 -11.29
CA LYS A 131 -16.85 2.11 -12.46
C LYS A 131 -16.85 0.66 -12.95
N THR A 132 -16.11 -0.20 -12.29
CA THR A 132 -16.04 -1.65 -12.56
C THR A 132 -16.30 -2.42 -11.27
N LYS A 133 -16.75 -3.67 -11.41
CA LYS A 133 -16.95 -4.55 -10.25
C LYS A 133 -15.60 -4.79 -9.58
N MET A 134 -15.51 -4.47 -8.29
CA MET A 134 -14.30 -4.64 -7.50
C MET A 134 -14.47 -5.71 -6.42
N PRO A 135 -13.38 -6.38 -6.04
CA PRO A 135 -13.33 -7.17 -4.81
C PRO A 135 -13.73 -6.40 -3.56
N GLU A 136 -14.16 -7.13 -2.53
CA GLU A 136 -14.56 -6.55 -1.23
C GLU A 136 -13.42 -5.85 -0.50
N ASN A 137 -12.17 -6.19 -0.80
CA ASN A 137 -11.00 -5.60 -0.17
C ASN A 137 -10.59 -4.25 -0.79
N ILE A 138 -11.40 -3.71 -1.71
CA ILE A 138 -11.25 -2.38 -2.29
C ILE A 138 -12.32 -1.47 -1.71
N LEU A 139 -11.87 -0.48 -0.95
CA LEU A 139 -12.71 0.30 -0.05
C LEU A 139 -12.70 1.77 -0.42
N LEU A 140 -13.89 2.35 -0.54
CA LEU A 140 -14.11 3.81 -0.56
C LEU A 140 -14.45 4.35 0.84
N LYS A 141 -14.96 3.47 1.71
CA LYS A 141 -15.38 3.76 3.08
C LYS A 141 -15.36 2.48 3.90
N GLY A 142 -15.57 2.59 5.22
CA GLY A 142 -15.69 1.41 6.09
C GLY A 142 -14.39 0.65 6.30
N TYR A 143 -13.24 1.29 6.06
CA TYR A 143 -11.90 0.73 6.21
C TYR A 143 -11.68 -0.06 7.52
N THR A 144 -12.02 0.54 8.66
CA THR A 144 -11.87 -0.12 9.97
C THR A 144 -12.90 -1.21 10.21
N LYS A 145 -14.11 -1.07 9.64
CA LYS A 145 -15.13 -2.12 9.68
C LYS A 145 -14.67 -3.35 8.91
N TYR A 146 -14.04 -3.16 7.75
CA TYR A 146 -13.45 -4.26 6.98
C TYR A 146 -12.36 -4.99 7.77
N ILE A 147 -11.40 -4.25 8.36
CA ILE A 147 -10.34 -4.85 9.19
C ILE A 147 -10.94 -5.64 10.36
N LYS A 148 -11.88 -5.05 11.10
CA LYS A 148 -12.55 -5.68 12.25
C LYS A 148 -13.48 -6.83 11.88
N SER A 149 -13.87 -6.96 10.61
CA SER A 149 -14.66 -8.10 10.16
C SER A 149 -13.87 -9.41 10.14
N LYS A 150 -12.53 -9.33 10.21
CA LYS A 150 -11.66 -10.50 10.36
C LYS A 150 -11.52 -10.82 11.84
N THR A 151 -12.06 -11.97 12.24
CA THR A 151 -12.16 -12.39 13.64
C THR A 151 -11.51 -13.75 13.91
N GLU A 152 -11.04 -14.44 12.87
CA GLU A 152 -10.36 -15.73 13.02
C GLU A 152 -8.94 -15.50 13.55
N ASN A 153 -8.59 -16.15 14.66
CA ASN A 153 -7.25 -16.11 15.23
C ASN A 153 -6.29 -16.96 14.39
N ILE A 154 -5.67 -16.34 13.39
CA ILE A 154 -4.70 -17.00 12.51
C ILE A 154 -3.26 -16.78 12.97
N LEU A 155 -3.00 -15.93 13.97
CA LEU A 155 -1.70 -15.71 14.60
C LEU A 155 -1.83 -15.78 16.12
N THR A 156 -0.82 -16.36 16.76
CA THR A 156 -0.63 -16.32 18.21
C THR A 156 -0.04 -14.98 18.65
N GLU A 157 -0.18 -14.63 19.93
CA GLU A 157 0.44 -13.41 20.48
C GLU A 157 1.97 -13.42 20.33
N LYS A 158 2.62 -14.58 20.48
CA LYS A 158 4.06 -14.72 20.27
C LYS A 158 4.46 -14.43 18.82
N GLU A 159 3.68 -14.91 17.86
CA GLU A 159 3.91 -14.59 16.44
C GLU A 159 3.70 -13.10 16.19
N VAL A 160 2.65 -12.48 16.74
CA VAL A 160 2.42 -11.03 16.63
C VAL A 160 3.63 -10.23 17.12
N LEU A 161 4.18 -10.57 18.29
CA LEU A 161 5.36 -9.91 18.83
C LEU A 161 6.59 -10.10 17.93
N SER A 162 6.84 -11.33 17.47
CA SER A 162 7.96 -11.62 16.57
C SER A 162 7.85 -10.85 15.24
N ILE A 163 6.63 -10.69 14.71
CA ILE A 163 6.38 -9.91 13.49
C ILE A 163 6.66 -8.43 13.73
N ILE A 164 6.21 -7.87 14.85
CA ILE A 164 6.45 -6.48 15.25
C ILE A 164 7.96 -6.20 15.34
N GLU A 165 8.71 -7.08 16.01
CA GLU A 165 10.16 -7.00 16.12
C GLU A 165 10.83 -7.07 14.73
N GLY A 166 10.41 -8.02 13.90
CA GLY A 166 10.91 -8.19 12.55
C GLY A 166 10.68 -6.96 11.67
N ILE A 167 9.47 -6.42 11.63
CA ILE A 167 9.17 -5.18 10.88
C ILE A 167 10.06 -4.04 11.37
N THR A 168 10.23 -3.91 12.69
CA THR A 168 11.05 -2.86 13.29
C THR A 168 12.53 -3.01 12.91
N ALA A 169 13.07 -4.22 12.91
CA ALA A 169 14.45 -4.51 12.58
C ALA A 169 14.77 -4.28 11.10
N TYR A 170 13.86 -4.60 10.19
CA TYR A 170 14.06 -4.44 8.74
C TYR A 170 13.65 -3.07 8.20
N LYS A 171 12.88 -2.28 8.96
CA LYS A 171 12.45 -0.93 8.55
C LYS A 171 13.67 -0.03 8.38
N LEU A 172 13.82 0.51 7.17
CA LEU A 172 14.86 1.50 6.88
C LEU A 172 14.54 2.85 7.57
N PRO A 173 15.57 3.62 7.97
CA PRO A 173 15.37 4.95 8.54
C PRO A 173 14.56 5.84 7.59
N SER A 174 13.64 6.62 8.14
CA SER A 174 12.88 7.64 7.40
C SER A 174 13.75 8.86 7.09
N SER A 175 14.89 8.64 6.43
CA SER A 175 15.86 9.66 6.05
C SER A 175 15.66 10.12 4.60
N PHE A 176 16.19 11.30 4.28
CA PHE A 176 16.20 11.82 2.91
C PHE A 176 16.92 10.85 1.95
N GLU A 177 17.96 10.17 2.41
CA GLU A 177 18.72 9.21 1.61
C GLU A 177 17.88 7.98 1.25
N THR A 178 17.19 7.37 2.22
CA THR A 178 16.28 6.24 1.98
C THR A 178 15.21 6.64 0.97
N LYS A 179 14.63 7.83 1.14
CA LYS A 179 13.62 8.37 0.22
C LYS A 179 14.19 8.56 -1.20
N ARG A 180 15.40 9.11 -1.32
CA ARG A 180 16.09 9.29 -2.61
C ARG A 180 16.38 7.96 -3.30
N LYS A 181 16.91 6.98 -2.57
CA LYS A 181 17.17 5.62 -3.08
C LYS A 181 15.88 4.96 -3.60
N HIS A 182 14.79 5.08 -2.85
CA HIS A 182 13.49 4.59 -3.28
C HIS A 182 13.01 5.25 -4.58
N ILE A 183 13.03 6.59 -4.66
CA ILE A 183 12.61 7.33 -5.85
C ILE A 183 13.42 6.95 -7.09
N ASN A 184 14.75 6.84 -6.94
CA ASN A 184 15.62 6.48 -8.06
C ASN A 184 15.31 5.07 -8.56
N HIS A 185 15.17 4.10 -7.66
CA HIS A 185 14.80 2.73 -8.03
C HIS A 185 13.45 2.66 -8.77
N VAL A 186 12.44 3.43 -8.31
CA VAL A 186 11.13 3.51 -9.00
C VAL A 186 11.25 4.11 -10.40
N LYS A 187 12.13 5.10 -10.59
CA LYS A 187 12.42 5.69 -11.91
C LYS A 187 13.09 4.67 -12.83
N ASP A 188 14.11 3.97 -12.35
CA ASP A 188 14.84 2.96 -13.13
C ASP A 188 13.91 1.83 -13.61
N ILE A 189 13.01 1.36 -12.74
CA ILE A 189 12.00 0.36 -13.12
C ILE A 189 11.09 0.88 -14.26
N LYS A 190 10.69 2.16 -14.21
CA LYS A 190 9.85 2.75 -15.25
C LYS A 190 10.60 2.90 -16.57
N GLU A 191 11.85 3.35 -16.54
CA GLU A 191 12.67 3.52 -17.74
C GLU A 191 13.01 2.18 -18.40
N ASN A 192 13.44 1.19 -17.62
CA ASN A 192 13.77 -0.14 -18.14
C ASN A 192 12.55 -0.85 -18.71
N LYS A 193 11.37 -0.70 -18.10
CA LYS A 193 10.12 -1.20 -18.69
C LYS A 193 9.76 -0.50 -19.99
N SER A 194 10.11 0.78 -20.17
CA SER A 194 9.79 1.52 -21.40
C SER A 194 10.68 1.10 -22.58
N LYS A 195 11.90 0.63 -22.31
CA LYS A 195 12.86 0.15 -23.32
C LYS A 195 12.56 -1.25 -23.86
N ILE A 196 11.82 -2.07 -23.11
CA ILE A 196 11.49 -3.46 -23.49
C ILE A 196 10.31 -3.52 -24.50
N TYR A 197 9.59 -2.40 -24.70
CA TYR A 197 8.47 -2.31 -25.66
C TYR A 197 8.80 -1.52 -26.94
N TYR A 198 10.09 -1.42 -27.28
CA TYR A 198 10.60 -1.01 -28.60
C TYR A 198 11.56 -2.07 -29.11
#